data_AF-A0A7X8ZIM6-F1
#
_entry.id   AF-A0A7X8ZIM6-F1
#
_cell.length_a   1.000
_cell.length_b   1.000
_cell.length_c   1.000
_cell.angle_alpha   90.00
_cell.angle_beta   90.00
_cell.angle_gamma   90.00
#
_symmetry.space_group_name_H-M   'P 1'
#
loop_
_entity.id
_entity.type
_entity.pdbx_description
1 polymer ?
#
loop_
_entity_poly.entity_id
_entity_poly.type
_entity_poly.pdbx_seq_one_letter_code
_entity_poly.pdbx_strand_id
1 'polypeptide(L)'
;MIEMIETIHGEFELIKNYRDAFVLDDFNKRYTDIFDIYPYLVGDYSAGLLRLKGFAMTGPNSFKFIPDYLLESCPMNCAFYILKNPHFNSKKNREE
;
A
#
# COMPACT_ATOMS: atom_id res chain seq x y z
N MET A 1 -0.54 17.65 6.43
CA MET A 1 -1.69 17.59 5.51
C MET A 1 -1.73 16.18 4.96
N ILE A 2 -2.91 15.55 4.99
CA ILE A 2 -3.12 14.23 4.39
C ILE A 2 -3.61 14.49 2.96
N GLU A 3 -3.02 13.80 1.98
CA GLU A 3 -3.39 13.93 0.57
C GLU A 3 -4.36 12.79 0.21
N MET A 4 -5.52 13.11 -0.35
CA MET A 4 -6.49 12.12 -0.80
C MET A 4 -6.29 11.87 -2.29
N ILE A 5 -6.19 10.60 -2.66
CA ILE A 5 -5.97 10.15 -4.04
C ILE A 5 -7.21 9.40 -4.49
N GLU A 6 -7.81 9.86 -5.58
CA GLU A 6 -8.87 9.13 -6.27
C GLU A 6 -8.24 8.17 -7.29
N THR A 7 -8.63 6.90 -7.21
CA THR A 7 -8.15 5.84 -8.10
C THR A 7 -9.35 5.11 -8.70
N ILE A 8 -9.12 4.29 -9.73
CA ILE A 8 -10.22 3.48 -10.31
C ILE A 8 -10.77 2.44 -9.33
N HIS A 9 -10.01 2.13 -8.27
CA HIS A 9 -10.34 1.15 -7.24
C HIS A 9 -10.95 1.79 -5.97
N GLY A 10 -11.08 3.12 -5.95
CA GLY A 10 -11.60 3.88 -4.82
C GLY A 10 -10.66 4.97 -4.33
N GLU A 11 -11.04 5.61 -3.22
CA GLU A 11 -10.29 6.69 -2.59
C GLU A 11 -9.27 6.14 -1.60
N PHE A 12 -8.04 6.66 -1.65
CA PHE A 12 -6.95 6.30 -0.76
C PHE A 12 -6.29 7.53 -0.14
N GLU A 13 -5.97 7.45 1.15
CA GLU A 13 -5.21 8.49 1.85
C GLU A 13 -3.71 8.24 1.67
N LEU A 14 -2.99 9.15 1.01
CA LEU A 14 -1.53 9.12 0.90
C LEU A 14 -0.91 9.65 2.19
N ILE A 15 -0.48 8.71 3.03
CA ILE A 15 0.14 9.00 4.34
C ILE A 15 1.60 9.42 4.16
N LYS A 16 2.31 8.77 3.24
CA LYS A 16 3.72 9.03 3.01
C LYS A 16 4.07 8.78 1.56
N ASN A 17 4.74 9.74 0.96
CA ASN A 17 5.32 9.63 -0.38
C ASN A 17 6.81 9.95 -0.28
N TYR A 18 7.66 8.92 -0.35
CA TYR A 18 9.11 9.09 -0.27
C TYR A 18 9.70 9.00 -1.67
N ARG A 19 10.33 10.09 -2.12
CA ARG A 19 10.90 10.26 -3.48
C ARG A 19 9.87 10.21 -4.60
N ASP A 20 8.68 10.76 -4.36
CA ASP A 20 7.62 10.83 -5.36
C ASP A 20 7.32 9.46 -6.01
N ALA A 21 7.38 8.41 -5.17
CA ALA A 21 7.20 7.03 -5.60
C ALA A 21 5.78 6.73 -6.08
N PHE A 22 4.79 7.46 -5.57
CA PHE A 22 3.41 7.20 -5.93
C PHE A 22 3.13 7.63 -7.37
N VAL A 23 2.88 6.63 -8.22
CA VAL A 23 2.46 6.81 -9.62
C VAL A 23 1.09 6.15 -9.78
N LEU A 24 0.07 6.95 -10.08
CA LEU A 24 -1.33 6.51 -10.13
C LEU A 24 -1.55 5.37 -11.13
N ASP A 25 -0.92 5.44 -12.31
CA ASP A 25 -1.05 4.45 -13.36
C ASP A 25 -0.46 3.08 -12.94
N ASP A 26 0.72 3.08 -12.32
CA ASP A 26 1.35 1.85 -11.81
C ASP A 26 0.53 1.24 -10.67
N PHE A 27 0.00 2.06 -9.76
CA PHE A 27 -0.90 1.60 -8.71
C PHE A 27 -2.13 0.92 -9.30
N ASN A 28 -2.83 1.58 -10.23
CA ASN A 28 -4.05 1.06 -10.86
C ASN A 28 -3.81 -0.28 -11.57
N LYS A 29 -2.64 -0.44 -12.22
CA LYS A 29 -2.24 -1.68 -12.89
C LYS A 29 -1.89 -2.81 -11.92
N ARG A 30 -1.28 -2.49 -10.78
CA ARG A 30 -0.76 -3.49 -9.83
C ARG A 30 -1.79 -3.92 -8.79
N TYR A 31 -2.74 -3.04 -8.49
CA TYR A 31 -3.84 -3.28 -7.57
C TYR A 31 -4.76 -4.39 -8.08
N THR A 32 -5.27 -5.18 -7.15
CA THR A 32 -6.18 -6.31 -7.37
C THR A 32 -7.12 -6.42 -6.17
N ASP A 33 -8.26 -7.07 -6.34
CA ASP A 33 -9.31 -7.19 -5.30
C ASP A 33 -8.84 -7.78 -3.97
N ILE A 34 -7.75 -8.56 -3.98
CA ILE A 34 -7.14 -9.09 -2.75
C ILE A 34 -6.61 -7.99 -1.82
N PHE A 35 -6.41 -6.77 -2.32
CA PHE A 35 -5.92 -5.65 -1.53
C PHE A 35 -7.03 -4.94 -0.75
N ASP A 36 -8.29 -5.13 -1.12
CA ASP A 36 -9.45 -4.50 -0.46
C ASP A 36 -9.60 -4.90 1.00
N ILE A 37 -9.04 -6.04 1.41
CA ILE A 37 -9.11 -6.48 2.81
C ILE A 37 -8.12 -5.72 3.71
N TYR A 38 -7.16 -4.99 3.14
CA TYR A 38 -6.08 -4.37 3.88
C TYR A 38 -6.32 -2.86 4.09
N PRO A 39 -6.32 -2.40 5.34
CA PRO A 39 -6.44 -0.97 5.67
C PRO A 39 -5.22 -0.14 5.25
N TYR A 40 -4.05 -0.76 5.12
CA TYR A 40 -2.82 -0.08 4.73
C TYR A 40 -2.16 -0.82 3.56
N LEU A 41 -1.68 -0.06 2.59
CA LEU A 41 -0.94 -0.56 1.45
C LEU A 41 0.40 0.13 1.38
N VAL A 42 1.46 -0.64 1.16
CA VAL A 42 2.80 -0.12 0.90
C VAL A 42 3.17 -0.48 -0.53
N GLY A 43 3.49 0.56 -1.30
CA GLY A 43 4.08 0.40 -2.62
C GLY A 43 5.56 0.74 -2.55
N ASP A 44 6.42 -0.18 -2.96
CA ASP A 44 7.86 0.06 -3.05
C ASP A 44 8.40 -0.39 -4.42
N TYR A 45 9.45 0.27 -4.90
CA TYR A 45 10.06 -0.06 -6.18
C TYR A 45 11.34 -0.84 -5.98
N SER A 46 11.36 -2.05 -6.54
CA SER A 46 12.54 -2.91 -6.57
C SER A 46 12.85 -3.30 -7.99
N ALA A 47 14.10 -3.10 -8.40
CA ALA A 47 14.55 -3.30 -9.78
C ALA A 47 13.65 -2.60 -10.83
N GLY A 48 13.04 -1.46 -10.48
CA GLY A 48 12.15 -0.70 -11.37
C GLY A 48 10.71 -1.20 -11.45
N LEU A 49 10.34 -2.24 -10.70
CA LEU A 49 8.97 -2.77 -10.66
C LEU A 49 8.28 -2.42 -9.34
N LEU A 50 7.02 -2.00 -9.44
CA LEU A 50 6.17 -1.74 -8.28
C LEU A 50 5.80 -3.05 -7.59
N ARG A 51 6.14 -3.14 -6.30
CA ARG A 51 5.66 -4.16 -5.38
C ARG A 51 4.61 -3.54 -4.49
N LEU A 52 3.42 -4.12 -4.46
CA LEU A 52 2.34 -3.70 -3.59
C LEU A 52 2.13 -4.75 -2.50
N LYS A 53 2.13 -4.32 -1.24
CA LYS A 53 1.92 -5.18 -0.08
C LYS A 53 0.85 -4.59 0.84
N GLY A 54 -0.11 -5.42 1.23
CA GLY A 54 -1.14 -5.06 2.20
C GLY A 54 -0.74 -5.38 3.63
N PHE A 55 -1.15 -4.52 4.56
CA PHE A 55 -0.91 -4.63 5.99
C PHE A 55 -2.22 -4.50 6.76
N ALA A 56 -2.42 -5.36 7.74
CA ALA A 56 -3.62 -5.39 8.59
C ALA A 56 -3.54 -4.38 9.74
N MET A 57 -4.65 -4.13 10.45
CA MET A 57 -4.61 -3.32 11.67
C MET A 57 -3.84 -4.01 12.80
N THR A 58 -3.93 -5.34 12.89
CA THR A 58 -3.37 -6.15 13.98
C THR A 58 -2.81 -7.47 13.45
N GLY A 59 -2.07 -8.20 14.29
CA GLY A 59 -1.48 -9.49 13.95
C GLY A 59 -0.06 -9.40 13.37
N PRO A 60 0.48 -10.52 12.84
CA PRO A 60 1.87 -10.61 12.42
C PRO A 60 2.21 -9.79 11.16
N ASN A 61 1.21 -9.43 10.34
CA ASN A 61 1.37 -8.55 9.19
C ASN A 61 0.70 -7.19 9.44
N SER A 62 0.78 -6.69 10.68
CA SER A 62 0.19 -5.40 11.03
C SER A 62 0.98 -4.22 10.48
N PHE A 63 0.33 -3.08 10.29
CA PHE A 63 0.94 -1.83 9.85
C PHE A 63 2.15 -1.39 10.72
N LYS A 64 2.24 -1.87 11.96
CA LYS A 64 3.37 -1.60 12.86
C LYS A 64 4.69 -2.16 12.35
N PHE A 65 4.65 -3.19 11.51
CA PHE A 65 5.82 -3.83 10.89
C PHE A 65 6.18 -3.23 9.52
N ILE A 66 5.49 -2.18 9.06
CA ILE A 66 5.85 -1.46 7.82
C ILE A 66 7.30 -0.93 7.88
N PRO A 67 7.78 -0.32 8.98
CA PRO A 67 9.16 0.15 9.07
C PRO A 67 10.18 -0.98 8.90
N ASP A 68 9.97 -2.12 9.56
CA ASP A 68 10.81 -3.31 9.42
C ASP A 68 10.78 -3.84 7.98
N TYR A 69 9.59 -3.96 7.39
CA TYR A 69 9.43 -4.37 5.99
C TYR A 69 10.21 -3.48 5.03
N LEU A 70 10.14 -2.16 5.19
CA LEU A 70 10.88 -1.21 4.35
C LEU A 70 12.38 -1.33 4.59
N LEU A 71 12.84 -1.52 5.83
CA LEU A 71 14.26 -1.69 6.13
C LEU A 71 14.85 -2.93 5.45
N GLU A 72 14.13 -4.05 5.48
CA GLU A 72 14.57 -5.31 4.85
C GLU A 72 14.45 -5.29 3.33
N SER A 73 13.34 -4.74 2.83
CA SER A 73 12.98 -4.80 1.41
C SER A 73 13.62 -3.70 0.57
N CYS A 74 14.11 -2.62 1.21
CA CYS A 74 14.55 -1.37 0.59
C CYS A 74 15.77 -0.75 1.32
N PRO A 75 16.92 -1.44 1.41
CA PRO A 75 17.99 -1.09 2.35
C PRO A 75 18.79 0.19 2.06
N MET A 76 18.65 0.85 0.90
CA MET A 76 19.09 2.23 0.67
C MET A 76 18.36 2.84 -0.53
N ASN A 77 17.97 4.11 -0.44
CA ASN A 77 17.52 4.93 -1.57
C ASN A 77 16.28 4.47 -2.38
N CYS A 78 15.58 3.39 -2.02
CA CYS A 78 14.43 2.99 -2.82
C CYS A 78 13.19 3.86 -2.52
N ALA A 79 12.45 4.14 -3.58
CA ALA A 79 11.27 4.97 -3.55
C ALA A 79 10.10 4.12 -3.03
N PHE A 80 9.33 4.66 -2.08
CA PHE A 80 8.17 3.96 -1.54
C PHE A 80 7.07 4.96 -1.14
N TYR A 81 5.85 4.45 -1.07
CA TYR A 81 4.70 5.18 -0.58
C TYR A 81 3.86 4.30 0.36
N ILE A 82 3.09 4.95 1.21
CA ILE A 82 2.14 4.32 2.13
C ILE A 82 0.77 4.95 1.90
N LEU A 83 -0.18 4.11 1.52
CA LEU A 83 -1.60 4.45 1.41
C LEU A 83 -2.37 3.86 2.58
N LYS A 84 -3.44 4.54 2.96
CA LYS A 84 -4.51 4.01 3.80
C LYS A 84 -5.79 3.94 3.01
N ASN A 85 -6.46 2.80 3.09
CA ASN A 85 -7.75 2.56 2.49
C ASN A 85 -8.84 2.79 3.56
N PRO A 86 -9.60 3.90 3.51
CA PRO A 86 -10.69 4.15 4.45
C PRO A 86 -11.90 3.20 4.24
N HIS A 87 -12.00 2.55 3.07
CA HIS A 87 -13.12 1.69 2.68
C HIS A 87 -12.77 0.20 2.67
N PHE A 88 -11.66 -0.21 3.32
CA PHE A 88 -11.23 -1.60 3.33
C PHE A 88 -12.30 -2.54 3.92
N ASN A 89 -12.47 -3.72 3.32
CA ASN A 89 -13.41 -4.74 3.78
C ASN A 89 -12.67 -6.02 4.19
N SER A 90 -12.31 -6.14 5.46
CA SER A 90 -11.64 -7.33 6.01
C SER A 90 -12.41 -8.66 5.87
N LYS A 91 -13.68 -8.63 5.48
CA LYS A 91 -14.52 -9.83 5.28
C LYS A 91 -14.65 -10.27 3.83
N LYS A 92 -14.12 -9.51 2.85
CA LYS A 92 -14.31 -9.76 1.41
C LYS A 92 -13.92 -11.19 0.96
N ASN A 93 -12.92 -11.81 1.60
CA ASN A 93 -12.46 -13.18 1.28
C ASN A 93 -13.24 -14.32 2.00
N ARG A 94 -14.35 -14.04 2.69
CA ARG A 94 -15.17 -15.06 3.38
C ARG A 94 -16.49 -15.37 2.69
N GLU A 95 -16.76 -14.74 1.55
CA GLU A 95 -18.03 -14.83 0.84
C GLU A 95 -17.93 -15.59 -0.51
N GLU A 96 -16.87 -16.38 -0.70
CA GLU A 96 -16.76 -17.37 -1.79
C GLU A 96 -16.64 -18.80 -1.25
#